data_AF-A0A942R5Q3-F1
#
_entry.id   AF-A0A942R5Q3-F1
#
_cell.length_a   1.000
_cell.length_b   1.000
_cell.length_c   1.000
_cell.angle_alpha   90.00
_cell.angle_beta   90.00
_cell.angle_gamma   90.00
#
_symmetry.space_group_name_H-M   'P 1'
#
loop_
_entity.id
_entity.type
_entity.pdbx_description
1 polymer ?
#
loop_
_entity_poly.entity_id
_entity_poly.type
_entity_poly.pdbx_seq_one_letter_code
_entity_poly.pdbx_strand_id
1 'polypeptide(L)'
;MKYLSIILLALAMALASCSKNSTNPTDNNNIGGNSAVVKSDKGDLTFKLGFGAYDIKFGNTEIGFTSYVPIGNQNPTAFAMAITFQGNSTGSFDFNPNNDVLILKDNLLFGALPGKGKINITKYGAVGQTIEGTFSGQFISSDGLETFTVTSASFKAIRLPDEDDNDPDDDLNYSYMEIQMTINGVASITFSDDRLEGAAAYDQQSGTLTMVISNDEDEEEMYRIGISIVATGIQNQSNQTVNFNESSGAIMYLEHNGTVFNCIGTAVIQNFAQSAGTKFEVTGSCELFSTTTGEKAGDIQNFKIRVIRIS
;
A
#
# COMPACT_ATOMS: atom_id res chain seq x y z
N MET A 1 4.24 -7.13 1.54
CA MET A 1 2.87 -7.57 1.86
C MET A 1 2.19 -6.50 2.71
N LYS A 2 1.88 -6.71 4.00
CA LYS A 2 1.05 -5.81 4.84
C LYS A 2 1.30 -4.29 4.73
N TYR A 3 2.55 -3.88 4.60
CA TYR A 3 2.94 -2.46 4.59
C TYR A 3 2.69 -1.74 3.26
N LEU A 4 2.67 -2.48 2.15
CA LEU A 4 2.43 -1.92 0.82
C LEU A 4 0.94 -1.65 0.60
N SER A 5 0.07 -2.57 1.04
CA SER A 5 -1.39 -2.41 1.02
C SER A 5 -1.86 -1.23 1.89
N ILE A 6 -1.15 -0.94 2.99
CA ILE A 6 -1.42 0.21 3.88
C ILE A 6 -0.93 1.52 3.29
N ILE A 7 0.20 1.52 2.57
CA ILE A 7 0.65 2.70 1.80
C ILE A 7 -0.32 2.96 0.65
N LEU A 8 -0.79 1.91 -0.05
CA LEU A 8 -1.81 1.98 -1.08
C LEU A 8 -3.15 2.51 -0.56
N LEU A 9 -3.61 2.04 0.61
CA LEU A 9 -4.83 2.53 1.26
C LEU A 9 -4.67 4.00 1.69
N ALA A 10 -3.52 4.37 2.28
CA ALA A 10 -3.23 5.76 2.67
C ALA A 10 -3.15 6.71 1.44
N LEU A 11 -2.65 6.22 0.30
CA LEU A 11 -2.57 6.97 -0.95
C LEU A 11 -3.95 7.10 -1.62
N ALA A 12 -4.75 6.03 -1.64
CA ALA A 12 -6.12 6.03 -2.16
C ALA A 12 -7.03 6.98 -1.36
N MET A 13 -6.89 7.02 -0.04
CA MET A 13 -7.62 7.96 0.83
C MET A 13 -7.22 9.43 0.63
N ALA A 14 -5.96 9.70 0.30
CA ALA A 14 -5.50 11.05 -0.03
C ALA A 14 -6.06 11.55 -1.37
N LEU A 15 -6.31 10.66 -2.33
CA LEU A 15 -6.81 10.98 -3.67
C LEU A 15 -8.35 11.04 -3.76
N ALA A 16 -9.08 10.26 -2.95
CA ALA A 16 -10.53 10.34 -2.84
C ALA A 16 -11.03 11.70 -2.28
N SER A 17 -10.15 12.46 -1.60
CA SER A 17 -10.44 13.81 -1.10
C SER A 17 -10.43 14.90 -2.20
N CYS A 18 -10.22 14.56 -3.47
CA CYS A 18 -10.10 15.52 -4.56
C CYS A 18 -10.92 15.17 -5.83
N SER A 19 -12.08 14.51 -5.72
CA SER A 19 -13.02 14.44 -6.86
C SER A 19 -14.01 15.61 -6.83
N LYS A 20 -13.85 16.51 -7.80
CA LYS A 20 -14.75 17.63 -8.07
C LYS A 20 -16.10 17.11 -8.59
N ASN A 21 -17.18 17.71 -8.09
CA ASN A 21 -18.59 17.53 -8.47
C ASN A 21 -19.30 16.30 -7.87
N SER A 22 -19.47 16.32 -6.56
CA SER A 22 -20.67 15.79 -5.93
C SER A 22 -21.12 16.82 -4.91
N THR A 23 -22.42 17.06 -4.80
CA THR A 23 -23.04 17.94 -3.80
C THR A 23 -22.38 17.69 -2.45
N ASN A 24 -21.64 18.68 -1.95
CA ASN A 24 -20.88 18.66 -0.70
C ASN A 24 -21.46 17.65 0.30
N PRO A 25 -20.71 16.62 0.77
CA PRO A 25 -20.94 16.23 2.14
C PRO A 25 -20.68 17.51 2.93
N THR A 26 -21.72 18.01 3.60
CA THR A 26 -21.62 19.21 4.43
C THR A 26 -20.29 19.19 5.15
N ASP A 27 -19.50 20.25 4.97
CA ASP A 27 -18.31 20.58 5.77
C ASP A 27 -18.72 20.58 7.24
N ASN A 28 -18.86 19.41 7.84
CA ASN A 28 -19.00 19.25 9.26
C ASN A 28 -17.57 19.38 9.76
N ASN A 29 -17.24 20.62 10.11
CA ASN A 29 -16.10 21.09 10.90
C ASN A 29 -15.93 20.38 12.26
N ASN A 30 -16.30 19.10 12.37
CA ASN A 30 -16.18 18.30 13.56
C ASN A 30 -14.81 17.60 13.59
N ILE A 31 -13.76 18.43 13.60
CA ILE A 31 -12.37 18.02 13.89
C ILE A 31 -12.25 17.48 15.34
N GLY A 32 -13.31 17.56 16.15
CA GLY A 32 -13.33 17.18 17.56
C GLY A 32 -13.77 15.74 17.90
N GLY A 33 -13.97 14.85 16.93
CA GLY A 33 -14.61 13.55 17.20
C GLY A 33 -13.73 12.30 17.11
N ASN A 34 -12.90 12.21 16.06
CA ASN A 34 -12.29 10.95 15.63
C ASN A 34 -10.77 11.06 15.65
N SER A 35 -10.15 10.44 16.63
CA SER A 35 -8.73 10.57 16.93
C SER A 35 -8.24 9.33 17.65
N ALA A 36 -6.92 9.16 17.68
CA ALA A 36 -6.28 8.22 18.58
C ALA A 36 -5.18 8.92 19.38
N VAL A 37 -5.04 8.55 20.65
CA VAL A 37 -3.95 8.99 21.52
C VAL A 37 -3.23 7.76 21.99
N VAL A 38 -1.92 7.70 21.75
CA VAL A 38 -1.06 6.57 22.12
C VAL A 38 -0.03 7.06 23.10
N LYS A 39 0.02 6.45 24.28
CA LYS A 39 1.04 6.66 25.31
C LYS A 39 2.07 5.56 25.19
N SER A 40 3.36 5.92 25.09
CA SER A 40 4.44 4.96 25.00
C SER A 40 5.64 5.32 25.86
N ASP A 41 6.52 4.34 26.08
CA ASP A 41 7.82 4.55 26.73
C ASP A 41 8.82 5.35 25.88
N LYS A 42 8.49 5.61 24.60
CA LYS A 42 9.29 6.42 23.66
C LYS A 42 8.63 7.75 23.29
N GLY A 43 7.59 8.14 24.02
CA GLY A 43 6.85 9.40 23.82
C GLY A 43 5.43 9.18 23.31
N ASP A 44 4.62 10.23 23.41
CA ASP A 44 3.20 10.16 23.09
C ASP A 44 2.95 10.48 21.61
N LEU A 45 2.01 9.77 21.00
CA LEU A 45 1.55 10.00 19.64
C LEU A 45 0.09 10.43 19.64
N THR A 46 -0.29 11.30 18.71
CA THR A 46 -1.68 11.70 18.51
C THR A 46 -2.00 11.66 17.02
N PHE A 47 -3.04 10.91 16.69
CA PHE A 47 -3.56 10.77 15.34
C PHE A 47 -4.93 11.45 15.26
N LYS A 48 -5.26 11.93 14.07
CA LYS A 48 -6.55 12.56 13.76
C LYS A 48 -7.26 11.71 12.71
N LEU A 49 -8.52 12.05 12.42
CA LEU A 49 -9.30 11.51 11.31
C LEU A 49 -9.27 9.97 11.24
N GLY A 50 -10.02 9.33 12.15
CA GLY A 50 -10.21 7.89 12.15
C GLY A 50 -11.43 7.44 11.34
N PHE A 51 -11.24 6.44 10.47
CA PHE A 51 -12.32 5.76 9.73
C PHE A 51 -12.09 4.25 9.74
N GLY A 52 -13.15 3.45 9.69
CA GLY A 52 -13.01 2.01 9.53
C GLY A 52 -14.23 1.35 8.93
N ALA A 53 -14.02 0.21 8.28
CA ALA A 53 -15.03 -0.60 7.61
C ALA A 53 -14.86 -2.07 8.01
N TYR A 54 -15.94 -2.84 7.90
CA TYR A 54 -15.88 -4.29 8.01
C TYR A 54 -15.81 -4.88 6.61
N ASP A 55 -14.77 -5.68 6.37
CA ASP A 55 -14.64 -6.46 5.17
C ASP A 55 -15.41 -7.77 5.34
N ILE A 56 -16.41 -7.97 4.47
CA ILE A 56 -17.29 -9.14 4.55
C ILE A 56 -16.56 -10.41 4.09
N LYS A 57 -15.63 -10.30 3.14
CA LYS A 57 -14.89 -11.41 2.53
C LYS A 57 -13.86 -11.98 3.50
N PHE A 58 -13.03 -11.13 4.09
CA PHE A 58 -11.99 -11.55 5.04
C PHE A 58 -12.52 -11.64 6.48
N GLY A 59 -13.68 -11.06 6.75
CA GLY A 59 -14.34 -11.14 8.04
C GLY A 59 -13.59 -10.40 9.14
N ASN A 60 -12.88 -9.32 8.81
CA ASN A 60 -12.16 -8.44 9.72
C ASN A 60 -12.67 -6.98 9.59
N THR A 61 -12.51 -6.21 10.65
CA THR A 61 -12.67 -4.74 10.60
C THR A 61 -11.30 -4.11 10.49
N GLU A 62 -11.18 -3.14 9.59
CA GLU A 62 -9.99 -2.30 9.43
C GLU A 62 -10.29 -0.87 9.83
N ILE A 63 -9.38 -0.23 10.56
CA ILE A 63 -9.50 1.16 11.00
C ILE A 63 -8.20 1.90 10.69
N GLY A 64 -8.28 2.96 9.89
CA GLY A 64 -7.17 3.84 9.56
C GLY A 64 -7.26 5.19 10.29
N PHE A 65 -6.09 5.72 10.68
CA PHE A 65 -5.92 7.06 11.22
C PHE A 65 -4.75 7.77 10.54
N THR A 66 -4.85 9.10 10.43
CA THR A 66 -3.77 9.94 9.88
C THR A 66 -3.51 11.17 10.74
N SER A 67 -2.25 11.54 10.88
CA SER A 67 -1.88 12.84 11.47
C SER A 67 -2.07 14.01 10.51
N TYR A 68 -2.29 13.73 9.22
CA TYR A 68 -2.53 14.75 8.20
C TYR A 68 -3.83 15.51 8.48
N VAL A 69 -3.75 16.84 8.41
CA VAL A 69 -4.90 17.74 8.45
C VAL A 69 -4.93 18.51 7.14
N PRO A 70 -6.03 18.49 6.36
CA PRO A 70 -6.07 19.11 5.02
C PRO A 70 -5.77 20.61 4.97
N ILE A 71 -5.83 21.30 6.12
CA ILE A 71 -5.64 22.75 6.23
C ILE A 71 -4.77 23.06 7.45
N GLY A 72 -3.69 23.85 7.26
CA GLY A 72 -2.82 24.34 8.33
C GLY A 72 -1.34 23.92 8.20
N ASN A 73 -0.54 24.28 9.20
CA ASN A 73 0.86 23.86 9.28
C ASN A 73 0.94 22.34 9.46
N GLN A 74 1.49 21.66 8.45
CA GLN A 74 1.79 20.24 8.52
C GLN A 74 2.97 20.03 9.48
N ASN A 75 2.85 19.02 10.34
CA ASN A 75 4.03 18.45 10.98
C ASN A 75 4.70 17.54 9.95
N PRO A 76 5.97 17.78 9.54
CA PRO A 76 6.64 16.97 8.53
C PRO A 76 6.88 15.52 8.95
N THR A 77 6.72 15.17 10.23
CA THR A 77 6.65 13.79 10.69
C THR A 77 5.23 13.26 10.49
N ALA A 78 4.93 12.80 9.28
CA ALA A 78 3.65 12.16 8.99
C ALA A 78 3.55 10.83 9.76
N PHE A 79 2.60 10.75 10.69
CA PHE A 79 2.21 9.55 11.41
C PHE A 79 0.92 8.97 10.79
N ALA A 80 0.91 7.67 10.57
CA ALA A 80 -0.27 6.88 10.20
C ALA A 80 -0.42 5.71 11.16
N MET A 81 -1.66 5.30 11.42
CA MET A 81 -1.94 4.12 12.23
C MET A 81 -3.06 3.31 11.61
N ALA A 82 -2.88 1.99 11.57
CA ALA A 82 -3.91 1.04 11.18
C ALA A 82 -4.19 0.09 12.35
N ILE A 83 -5.46 -0.27 12.54
CA ILE A 83 -5.92 -1.26 13.51
C ILE A 83 -6.77 -2.27 12.75
N THR A 84 -6.45 -3.55 12.87
CA THR A 84 -7.23 -4.64 12.29
C THR A 84 -7.66 -5.58 13.40
N PHE A 85 -8.91 -6.03 13.38
CA PHE A 85 -9.38 -7.09 14.28
C PHE A 85 -10.46 -7.94 13.62
N GLN A 86 -10.53 -9.21 14.01
CA GLN A 86 -11.48 -10.15 13.46
C GLN A 86 -12.93 -9.84 13.90
N GLY A 87 -13.85 -9.84 12.94
CA GLY A 87 -15.27 -9.55 13.14
C GLY A 87 -15.62 -8.07 13.18
N ASN A 88 -16.89 -7.78 13.47
CA ASN A 88 -17.49 -6.44 13.49
C ASN A 88 -18.24 -6.18 14.80
N SER A 89 -17.63 -6.57 15.92
CA SER A 89 -18.28 -6.50 17.24
C SER A 89 -17.34 -6.02 18.33
N THR A 90 -17.91 -5.69 19.49
CA THR A 90 -17.14 -5.37 20.70
C THR A 90 -16.45 -6.61 21.24
N GLY A 91 -15.24 -6.48 21.77
CA GLY A 91 -14.48 -7.62 22.26
C GLY A 91 -13.05 -7.28 22.66
N SER A 92 -12.32 -8.29 23.11
CA SER A 92 -10.89 -8.22 23.40
C SER A 92 -10.16 -9.19 22.48
N PHE A 93 -9.15 -8.70 21.78
CA PHE A 93 -8.43 -9.40 20.72
C PHE A 93 -6.94 -9.34 21.00
N ASP A 94 -6.35 -10.47 21.36
CA ASP A 94 -4.89 -10.55 21.56
C ASP A 94 -4.17 -10.34 20.23
N PHE A 95 -3.03 -9.65 20.28
CA PHE A 95 -2.23 -9.40 19.08
C PHE A 95 -1.81 -10.70 18.40
N ASN A 96 -2.15 -10.83 17.12
CA ASN A 96 -1.83 -11.97 16.28
C ASN A 96 -1.96 -11.55 14.79
N PRO A 97 -1.66 -12.42 13.81
CA PRO A 97 -1.73 -12.04 12.40
C PRO A 97 -3.06 -11.44 11.92
N ASN A 98 -4.19 -11.76 12.59
CA ASN A 98 -5.55 -11.30 12.27
C ASN A 98 -6.04 -10.14 13.15
N ASN A 99 -5.30 -9.84 14.22
CA ASN A 99 -5.62 -8.77 15.17
C ASN A 99 -4.34 -7.96 15.42
N ASP A 100 -4.16 -6.87 14.69
CA ASP A 100 -2.87 -6.19 14.62
C ASP A 100 -3.04 -4.67 14.72
N VAL A 101 -1.98 -4.00 15.13
CA VAL A 101 -1.87 -2.54 15.11
C VAL A 101 -0.56 -2.19 14.44
N LEU A 102 -0.62 -1.31 13.45
CA LEU A 102 0.54 -0.82 12.73
C LEU A 102 0.66 0.68 12.93
N ILE A 103 1.87 1.15 13.24
CA ILE A 103 2.15 2.56 13.50
C ILE A 103 3.35 2.99 12.66
N LEU A 104 3.15 3.97 11.78
CA LEU A 104 4.23 4.64 11.08
C LEU A 104 4.73 5.83 11.92
N LYS A 105 6.01 5.81 12.30
CA LYS A 105 6.67 6.84 13.10
C LYS A 105 8.07 7.07 12.58
N ASP A 106 8.44 8.32 12.31
CA ASP A 106 9.78 8.71 11.83
C ASP A 106 10.22 7.92 10.58
N ASN A 107 9.28 7.69 9.65
CA ASN A 107 9.44 6.85 8.45
C ASN A 107 9.77 5.37 8.71
N LEU A 108 9.68 4.91 9.95
CA LEU A 108 9.82 3.52 10.33
C LEU A 108 8.45 2.95 10.72
N LEU A 109 8.17 1.76 10.22
CA LEU A 109 6.88 1.10 10.44
C LEU A 109 7.01 0.09 11.54
N PHE A 110 6.14 0.20 12.54
CA PHE A 110 6.12 -0.67 13.70
C PHE A 110 4.87 -1.53 13.68
N GLY A 111 5.04 -2.83 13.87
CA GLY A 111 3.92 -3.77 14.04
C GLY A 111 3.83 -4.31 15.45
N ALA A 112 2.62 -4.67 15.86
CA ALA A 112 2.39 -5.23 17.17
C ALA A 112 3.02 -6.64 17.25
N LEU A 113 3.75 -6.91 18.33
CA LEU A 113 4.35 -8.22 18.55
C LEU A 113 3.27 -9.24 18.95
N PRO A 114 3.13 -10.37 18.22
CA PRO A 114 2.14 -11.40 18.54
C PRO A 114 2.23 -11.89 19.98
N GLY A 115 1.07 -11.99 20.65
CA GLY A 115 0.95 -12.41 22.04
C GLY A 115 1.49 -11.40 23.08
N LYS A 116 1.93 -10.20 22.66
CA LYS A 116 2.49 -9.16 23.53
C LYS A 116 1.59 -7.93 23.64
N GLY A 117 0.28 -8.13 23.67
CA GLY A 117 -0.69 -7.06 23.82
C GLY A 117 -2.05 -7.45 23.28
N LYS A 118 -2.96 -6.47 23.24
CA LYS A 118 -4.32 -6.66 22.75
C LYS A 118 -5.00 -5.36 22.35
N ILE A 119 -6.03 -5.51 21.53
CA ILE A 119 -7.02 -4.52 21.15
C ILE A 119 -8.29 -4.80 21.96
N ASN A 120 -8.91 -3.77 22.55
CA ASN A 120 -10.23 -3.88 23.18
C ASN A 120 -11.19 -2.93 22.46
N ILE A 121 -12.19 -3.49 21.78
CA ILE A 121 -13.27 -2.75 21.15
C ILE A 121 -14.38 -2.56 22.17
N THR A 122 -14.57 -1.33 22.63
CA THR A 122 -15.55 -0.97 23.66
C THR A 122 -16.87 -0.52 23.06
N LYS A 123 -16.87 -0.08 21.80
CA LYS A 123 -18.06 0.29 21.05
C LYS A 123 -17.91 -0.06 19.58
N TYR A 124 -18.93 -0.66 19.01
CA TYR A 124 -19.06 -0.89 17.57
C TYR A 124 -20.42 -0.36 17.10
N GLY A 125 -20.45 0.87 16.61
CA GLY A 125 -21.68 1.55 16.21
C GLY A 125 -22.28 1.05 14.89
N ALA A 126 -23.48 1.54 14.57
CA ALA A 126 -24.02 1.44 13.22
C ALA A 126 -23.15 2.22 12.21
N VAL A 127 -23.33 1.97 10.91
CA VAL A 127 -22.71 2.78 9.84
C VAL A 127 -23.02 4.27 10.06
N GLY A 128 -22.02 5.13 9.92
CA GLY A 128 -22.08 6.56 10.22
C GLY A 128 -21.94 6.91 11.71
N GLN A 129 -21.91 5.93 12.61
CA GLN A 129 -21.56 6.11 14.02
C GLN A 129 -20.10 5.74 14.29
N THR A 130 -19.72 5.50 15.55
CA THR A 130 -18.32 5.35 15.95
C THR A 130 -17.94 3.92 16.31
N ILE A 131 -16.72 3.55 15.95
CA ILE A 131 -15.97 2.42 16.51
C ILE A 131 -15.00 3.01 17.54
N GLU A 132 -15.03 2.52 18.77
CA GLU A 132 -14.23 3.03 19.88
C GLU A 132 -13.52 1.87 20.57
N GLY A 133 -12.30 2.12 21.03
CA GLY A 133 -11.52 1.10 21.71
C GLY A 133 -10.22 1.60 22.31
N THR A 134 -9.45 0.64 22.78
CA THR A 134 -8.13 0.84 23.38
C THR A 134 -7.18 -0.25 22.90
N PHE A 135 -5.88 -0.01 23.00
CA PHE A 135 -4.89 -1.07 22.86
C PHE A 135 -3.67 -0.80 23.73
N SER A 136 -2.90 -1.84 24.00
CA SER A 136 -1.63 -1.77 24.73
C SER A 136 -0.78 -2.98 24.39
N GLY A 137 0.54 -2.82 24.33
CA GLY A 137 1.46 -3.92 24.08
C GLY A 137 2.82 -3.49 23.57
N GLN A 138 3.59 -4.46 23.09
CA GLN A 138 4.92 -4.23 22.52
C GLN A 138 4.88 -4.21 21.00
N PHE A 139 5.71 -3.36 20.41
CA PHE A 139 5.82 -3.15 18.98
C PHE A 139 7.27 -3.29 18.55
N ILE A 140 7.49 -3.77 17.33
CA ILE A 140 8.81 -3.93 16.72
C ILE A 140 8.82 -3.25 15.35
N SER A 141 9.93 -2.62 15.00
CA SER A 141 10.12 -2.04 13.67
C SER A 141 10.20 -3.13 12.59
N SER A 142 9.88 -2.74 11.35
CA SER A 142 9.91 -3.63 10.18
C SER A 142 11.29 -4.22 9.87
N ASP A 143 12.38 -3.57 10.33
CA ASP A 143 13.75 -4.07 10.23
C ASP A 143 14.19 -4.92 11.45
N GLY A 144 13.34 -5.04 12.47
CA GLY A 144 13.59 -5.82 13.67
C GLY A 144 14.54 -5.18 14.70
N LEU A 145 15.01 -3.94 14.47
CA LEU A 145 16.06 -3.32 15.27
C LEU A 145 15.53 -2.49 16.45
N GLU A 146 14.34 -1.94 16.34
CA GLU A 146 13.74 -1.06 17.34
C GLU A 146 12.49 -1.68 17.95
N THR A 147 12.32 -1.47 19.25
CA THR A 147 11.10 -1.84 19.96
C THR A 147 10.62 -0.70 20.83
N PHE A 148 9.31 -0.64 21.03
CA PHE A 148 8.72 0.23 22.03
C PHE A 148 7.45 -0.39 22.62
N THR A 149 7.05 0.11 23.78
CA THR A 149 5.89 -0.37 24.53
C THR A 149 4.82 0.73 24.56
N VAL A 150 3.66 0.42 24.00
CA VAL A 150 2.44 1.20 24.20
C VAL A 150 1.83 0.81 25.54
N THR A 151 1.89 1.73 26.50
CA THR A 151 1.36 1.54 27.86
C THR A 151 -0.15 1.70 27.88
N SER A 152 -0.68 2.60 27.06
CA SER A 152 -2.12 2.76 26.83
C SER A 152 -2.37 3.52 25.54
N ALA A 153 -3.40 3.12 24.82
CA ALA A 153 -3.94 3.90 23.71
C ALA A 153 -5.46 3.93 23.79
N SER A 154 -6.06 5.02 23.34
CA SER A 154 -7.50 5.13 23.11
C SER A 154 -7.75 5.65 21.71
N PHE A 155 -8.80 5.13 21.07
CA PHE A 155 -9.15 5.52 19.71
C PHE A 155 -10.64 5.62 19.49
N LYS A 156 -11.02 6.44 18.51
CA LYS A 156 -12.38 6.65 18.05
C LYS A 156 -12.37 6.95 16.55
N ALA A 157 -13.07 6.13 15.77
CA ALA A 157 -13.18 6.23 14.32
C ALA A 157 -14.65 6.23 13.87
N ILE A 158 -14.94 6.80 12.71
CA ILE A 158 -16.26 6.67 12.06
C ILE A 158 -16.34 5.32 11.36
N ARG A 159 -17.46 4.62 11.57
CA ARG A 159 -17.78 3.41 10.83
C ARG A 159 -18.32 3.75 9.45
N LEU A 160 -17.65 3.25 8.43
CA LEU A 160 -18.08 3.28 7.03
C LEU A 160 -19.00 2.09 6.71
N PRO A 161 -19.70 2.09 5.57
CA PRO A 161 -20.40 0.91 5.07
C PRO A 161 -19.46 -0.30 5.00
N ASP A 162 -20.03 -1.50 5.13
CA ASP A 162 -19.26 -2.74 5.02
C ASP A 162 -18.83 -2.92 3.55
N GLU A 163 -17.61 -3.41 3.36
CA GLU A 163 -17.02 -3.66 2.05
C GLU A 163 -17.41 -5.08 1.63
N ASP A 164 -18.20 -5.17 0.57
CA ASP A 164 -18.60 -6.42 -0.08
C ASP A 164 -17.89 -6.45 -1.44
N ASP A 165 -16.80 -7.21 -1.52
CA ASP A 165 -16.06 -7.46 -2.76
C ASP A 165 -16.89 -8.21 -3.82
N ASN A 166 -18.17 -8.54 -3.56
CA ASN A 166 -19.08 -9.10 -4.57
C ASN A 166 -19.51 -8.09 -5.66
N ASP A 167 -18.67 -7.11 -6.00
CA ASP A 167 -18.86 -6.34 -7.23
C ASP A 167 -18.53 -7.25 -8.42
N PRO A 168 -19.50 -7.62 -9.29
CA PRO A 168 -19.25 -8.46 -10.46
C PRO A 168 -18.30 -7.85 -11.50
N ASP A 169 -17.70 -6.69 -11.23
CA ASP A 169 -16.66 -6.02 -12.03
C ASP A 169 -15.22 -6.50 -11.72
N ASP A 170 -15.03 -7.50 -10.84
CA ASP A 170 -13.70 -8.05 -10.48
C ASP A 170 -12.85 -8.52 -11.67
N ASP A 171 -13.44 -8.91 -12.80
CA ASP A 171 -12.69 -9.31 -13.99
C ASP A 171 -12.00 -8.14 -14.73
N LEU A 172 -12.33 -6.89 -14.42
CA LEU A 172 -11.71 -5.72 -15.08
C LEU A 172 -10.48 -5.19 -14.36
N ASN A 173 -10.28 -5.52 -13.07
CA ASN A 173 -9.27 -4.90 -12.21
C ASN A 173 -7.89 -5.57 -12.19
N TYR A 174 -7.76 -6.76 -12.80
CA TYR A 174 -6.48 -7.46 -12.80
C TYR A 174 -5.46 -6.88 -13.79
N SER A 175 -4.21 -6.88 -13.34
CA SER A 175 -3.03 -6.63 -14.15
C SER A 175 -2.52 -7.93 -14.76
N TYR A 176 -1.67 -7.81 -15.77
CA TYR A 176 -1.05 -8.94 -16.45
C TYR A 176 0.45 -8.70 -16.57
N MET A 177 1.23 -9.76 -16.42
CA MET A 177 2.68 -9.72 -16.53
C MET A 177 3.20 -10.98 -17.22
N GLU A 178 3.98 -10.77 -18.26
CA GLU A 178 4.83 -11.77 -18.89
C GLU A 178 6.29 -11.36 -18.72
N ILE A 179 7.12 -12.26 -18.22
CA ILE A 179 8.56 -12.04 -18.06
C ILE A 179 9.31 -13.25 -18.56
N GLN A 180 10.31 -13.00 -19.40
CA GLN A 180 11.36 -13.95 -19.73
C GLN A 180 12.69 -13.40 -19.22
N MET A 181 13.29 -14.13 -18.28
CA MET A 181 14.56 -13.74 -17.67
C MET A 181 15.55 -14.90 -17.55
N THR A 182 16.83 -14.55 -17.46
CA THR A 182 17.93 -15.49 -17.19
C THR A 182 18.68 -15.00 -15.96
N ILE A 183 18.77 -15.83 -14.92
CA ILE A 183 19.50 -15.51 -13.69
C ILE A 183 20.84 -16.25 -13.70
N ASN A 184 21.94 -15.49 -13.58
CA ASN A 184 23.32 -15.95 -13.51
C ASN A 184 23.74 -16.97 -14.59
N GLY A 185 23.08 -16.99 -15.76
CA GLY A 185 23.38 -17.95 -16.83
C GLY A 185 23.12 -19.42 -16.48
N VAL A 186 22.46 -19.70 -15.34
CA VAL A 186 22.19 -21.07 -14.85
C VAL A 186 20.74 -21.48 -15.08
N ALA A 187 19.79 -20.53 -15.02
CA ALA A 187 18.37 -20.81 -15.20
C ALA A 187 17.69 -19.75 -16.07
N SER A 188 16.93 -20.21 -17.06
CA SER A 188 15.93 -19.40 -17.77
C SER A 188 14.60 -19.58 -17.05
N ILE A 189 13.95 -18.46 -16.73
CA ILE A 189 12.64 -18.41 -16.08
C ILE A 189 11.68 -17.72 -17.04
N THR A 190 10.55 -18.37 -17.28
CA THR A 190 9.42 -17.79 -18.00
C THR A 190 8.25 -17.72 -17.03
N PHE A 191 7.72 -16.53 -16.84
CA PHE A 191 6.55 -16.25 -16.01
C PHE A 191 5.47 -15.58 -16.85
N SER A 192 4.22 -16.00 -16.68
CA SER A 192 3.06 -15.40 -17.33
C SER A 192 1.86 -15.56 -16.41
N ASP A 193 1.20 -14.46 -16.08
CA ASP A 193 0.00 -14.43 -15.26
C ASP A 193 -0.88 -13.24 -15.66
N ASP A 194 -2.18 -13.47 -15.78
CA ASP A 194 -3.20 -12.49 -16.17
C ASP A 194 -4.14 -12.08 -15.03
N ARG A 195 -3.87 -12.54 -13.81
CA ARG A 195 -4.63 -12.26 -12.59
C ARG A 195 -3.73 -11.72 -11.50
N LEU A 196 -3.01 -10.65 -11.83
CA LEU A 196 -2.07 -10.02 -10.89
C LEU A 196 -2.70 -8.83 -10.20
N GLU A 197 -2.36 -8.67 -8.93
CA GLU A 197 -2.59 -7.43 -8.22
C GLU A 197 -1.60 -6.38 -8.71
N GLY A 198 -2.11 -5.24 -9.17
CA GLY A 198 -1.25 -4.18 -9.62
C GLY A 198 -1.99 -2.96 -10.11
N ALA A 199 -1.37 -1.81 -9.90
CA ALA A 199 -1.94 -0.52 -10.26
C ALA A 199 -0.86 0.46 -10.70
N ALA A 200 -1.27 1.45 -11.48
CA ALA A 200 -0.43 2.56 -11.89
C ALA A 200 -1.08 3.90 -11.57
N ALA A 201 -0.30 4.83 -11.06
CA ALA A 201 -0.69 6.22 -10.81
C ALA A 201 0.15 7.14 -11.70
N TYR A 202 -0.50 8.12 -12.35
CA TYR A 202 0.16 9.13 -13.16
C TYR A 202 -0.23 10.53 -12.72
N ASP A 203 0.74 11.26 -12.17
CA ASP A 203 0.61 12.68 -11.85
C ASP A 203 0.95 13.53 -13.08
N GLN A 204 -0.09 14.13 -13.65
CA GLN A 204 0.01 14.99 -14.82
C GLN A 204 0.83 16.27 -14.58
N GLN A 205 0.88 16.79 -13.35
CA GLN A 205 1.62 18.03 -13.05
C GLN A 205 3.13 17.80 -13.06
N SER A 206 3.57 16.70 -12.43
CA SER A 206 4.98 16.34 -12.35
C SER A 206 5.46 15.46 -13.52
N GLY A 207 4.53 14.87 -14.28
CA GLY A 207 4.86 13.87 -15.31
C GLY A 207 5.43 12.60 -14.70
N THR A 208 4.98 12.24 -13.49
CA THR A 208 5.48 11.07 -12.75
C THR A 208 4.52 9.91 -12.92
N LEU A 209 5.05 8.78 -13.39
CA LEU A 209 4.38 7.48 -13.44
C LEU A 209 4.95 6.58 -12.34
N THR A 210 4.07 6.04 -11.50
CA THR A 210 4.40 5.00 -10.53
C THR A 210 3.55 3.77 -10.84
N MET A 211 4.16 2.60 -10.86
CA MET A 211 3.50 1.33 -11.17
C MET A 211 4.04 0.24 -10.24
N VAL A 212 3.15 -0.59 -9.71
CA VAL A 212 3.51 -1.76 -8.93
C VAL A 212 2.61 -2.91 -9.32
N ILE A 213 3.20 -4.10 -9.53
CA ILE A 213 2.50 -5.33 -9.91
C ILE A 213 3.17 -6.51 -9.23
N SER A 214 2.39 -7.41 -8.65
CA SER A 214 2.86 -8.61 -7.97
C SER A 214 1.88 -9.76 -8.19
N ASN A 215 2.37 -11.00 -8.02
CA ASN A 215 1.46 -12.14 -7.92
C ASN A 215 0.62 -12.04 -6.64
N ASP A 216 -0.65 -12.44 -6.77
CA ASP A 216 -1.64 -12.44 -5.70
C ASP A 216 -1.17 -13.30 -4.50
N GLU A 217 -1.52 -12.86 -3.29
CA GLU A 217 -1.09 -13.40 -1.99
C GLU A 217 -1.80 -14.72 -1.61
N ASP A 218 -2.77 -15.17 -2.40
CA ASP A 218 -3.63 -16.33 -2.09
C ASP A 218 -2.97 -17.71 -2.23
N GLU A 219 -1.74 -17.80 -2.76
CA GLU A 219 -0.98 -19.05 -2.76
C GLU A 219 0.07 -19.01 -1.64
N GLU A 220 0.06 -20.00 -0.72
CA GLU A 220 0.95 -20.15 0.45
C GLU A 220 2.48 -20.16 0.13
N GLU A 221 2.87 -19.89 -1.10
CA GLU A 221 4.25 -19.69 -1.55
C GLU A 221 4.58 -18.19 -1.57
N MET A 222 5.58 -17.77 -0.79
CA MET A 222 6.18 -16.42 -0.84
C MET A 222 6.27 -15.86 -2.26
N TYR A 223 5.99 -14.56 -2.46
CA TYR A 223 5.98 -13.88 -3.76
C TYR A 223 6.99 -14.47 -4.75
N ARG A 224 6.46 -15.13 -5.79
CA ARG A 224 7.32 -15.64 -6.86
C ARG A 224 7.93 -14.48 -7.63
N ILE A 225 7.17 -13.41 -7.90
CA ILE A 225 7.65 -12.31 -8.75
C ILE A 225 6.85 -11.01 -8.56
N GLY A 226 7.54 -9.86 -8.59
CA GLY A 226 6.93 -8.53 -8.58
C GLY A 226 7.77 -7.49 -9.31
N ILE A 227 7.12 -6.49 -9.93
CA ILE A 227 7.78 -5.37 -10.61
C ILE A 227 7.26 -4.05 -10.04
N SER A 228 8.20 -3.14 -9.77
CA SER A 228 7.90 -1.74 -9.46
C SER A 228 8.62 -0.82 -10.45
N ILE A 229 7.92 0.16 -11.01
CA ILE A 229 8.49 1.19 -11.88
C ILE A 229 8.11 2.57 -11.35
N VAL A 230 9.10 3.45 -11.26
CA VAL A 230 8.90 4.88 -11.03
C VAL A 230 9.62 5.63 -12.13
N ALA A 231 8.94 6.50 -12.86
CA ALA A 231 9.52 7.26 -13.95
C ALA A 231 9.00 8.70 -13.97
N THR A 232 9.90 9.67 -14.12
CA THR A 232 9.57 11.10 -14.23
C THR A 232 9.73 11.58 -15.66
N GLY A 233 9.12 12.73 -15.99
CA GLY A 233 9.17 13.29 -17.36
C GLY A 233 8.33 12.50 -18.37
N ILE A 234 7.44 11.62 -17.90
CA ILE A 234 6.49 10.90 -18.74
C ILE A 234 5.41 11.89 -19.20
N GLN A 235 5.15 11.90 -20.50
CA GLN A 235 4.07 12.70 -21.09
C GLN A 235 2.79 11.87 -21.15
N ASN A 236 1.63 12.51 -21.27
CA ASN A 236 0.35 11.80 -21.40
C ASN A 236 0.15 11.26 -22.84
N GLN A 237 1.06 10.40 -23.34
CA GLN A 237 1.02 9.88 -24.70
C GLN A 237 1.61 8.46 -24.82
N SER A 238 1.31 7.76 -25.90
CA SER A 238 1.83 6.42 -26.18
C SER A 238 3.21 6.44 -26.84
N ASN A 239 3.85 5.28 -26.86
CA ASN A 239 5.12 4.98 -27.53
C ASN A 239 6.30 5.80 -26.99
N GLN A 240 6.30 6.02 -25.67
CA GLN A 240 7.39 6.73 -24.99
C GLN A 240 8.43 5.74 -24.50
N THR A 241 9.70 6.01 -24.80
CA THR A 241 10.81 5.23 -24.27
C THR A 241 11.20 5.73 -22.89
N VAL A 242 11.27 4.82 -21.93
CA VAL A 242 11.82 5.03 -20.59
C VAL A 242 13.15 4.33 -20.51
N ASN A 243 14.18 5.04 -20.08
CA ASN A 243 15.48 4.45 -19.79
C ASN A 243 15.55 4.24 -18.29
N PHE A 244 15.93 3.05 -17.82
CA PHE A 244 16.20 2.79 -16.41
C PHE A 244 17.71 2.84 -16.21
N ASN A 245 18.20 3.94 -15.64
CA ASN A 245 19.58 4.11 -15.20
C ASN A 245 19.66 5.22 -14.15
N GLU A 246 20.77 5.29 -13.42
CA GLU A 246 20.96 6.22 -12.29
C GLU A 246 20.72 7.71 -12.63
N SER A 247 20.83 8.09 -13.91
CA SER A 247 20.69 9.48 -14.37
C SER A 247 19.36 9.82 -15.04
N SER A 248 18.52 8.81 -15.29
CA SER A 248 17.35 8.92 -16.18
C SER A 248 16.08 9.47 -15.55
N GLY A 249 16.06 9.65 -14.22
CA GLY A 249 14.83 9.98 -13.50
C GLY A 249 13.79 8.84 -13.52
N ALA A 250 14.19 7.64 -13.93
CA ALA A 250 13.37 6.44 -13.91
C ALA A 250 14.14 5.23 -13.35
N ILE A 251 13.43 4.43 -12.55
CA ILE A 251 13.96 3.27 -11.84
C ILE A 251 12.96 2.13 -11.99
N MET A 252 13.48 0.91 -12.14
CA MET A 252 12.69 -0.31 -12.13
C MET A 252 13.32 -1.30 -11.14
N TYR A 253 12.48 -1.87 -10.27
CA TYR A 253 12.84 -2.96 -9.37
C TYR A 253 12.10 -4.23 -9.77
N LEU A 254 12.81 -5.36 -9.70
CA LEU A 254 12.26 -6.70 -9.78
C LEU A 254 12.45 -7.37 -8.42
N GLU A 255 11.39 -7.90 -7.84
CA GLU A 255 11.44 -8.84 -6.73
C GLU A 255 11.22 -10.25 -7.27
N HIS A 256 12.06 -11.21 -6.85
CA HIS A 256 11.87 -12.62 -7.18
C HIS A 256 12.34 -13.48 -6.00
N ASN A 257 11.43 -14.30 -5.45
CA ASN A 257 11.65 -15.13 -4.26
C ASN A 257 12.28 -14.34 -3.08
N GLY A 258 11.74 -13.16 -2.80
CA GLY A 258 12.20 -12.28 -1.72
C GLY A 258 13.55 -11.58 -1.95
N THR A 259 14.16 -11.72 -3.12
CA THR A 259 15.36 -10.97 -3.50
C THR A 259 14.99 -9.82 -4.43
N VAL A 260 15.51 -8.62 -4.13
CA VAL A 260 15.27 -7.41 -4.93
C VAL A 260 16.46 -7.13 -5.85
N PHE A 261 16.14 -6.78 -7.10
CA PHE A 261 17.08 -6.44 -8.15
C PHE A 261 16.75 -5.06 -8.73
N ASN A 262 17.79 -4.27 -8.98
CA ASN A 262 17.68 -3.06 -9.79
C ASN A 262 17.79 -3.42 -11.28
N CYS A 263 16.92 -2.86 -12.11
CA CYS A 263 16.97 -3.00 -13.56
C CYS A 263 17.72 -1.81 -14.19
N ILE A 264 18.73 -2.10 -15.00
CA ILE A 264 19.34 -1.13 -15.92
C ILE A 264 18.96 -1.50 -17.34
N GLY A 265 18.19 -0.67 -18.04
CA GLY A 265 17.65 -1.05 -19.33
C GLY A 265 16.70 -0.03 -19.95
N THR A 266 15.79 -0.50 -20.78
CA THR A 266 14.82 0.35 -21.47
C THR A 266 13.45 -0.30 -21.54
N ALA A 267 12.41 0.52 -21.48
CA ALA A 267 11.04 0.12 -21.77
C ALA A 267 10.36 1.09 -22.72
N VAL A 268 9.28 0.64 -23.35
CA VAL A 268 8.35 1.44 -24.13
C VAL A 268 6.98 1.36 -23.48
N ILE A 269 6.43 2.53 -23.14
CA ILE A 269 5.05 2.65 -22.69
C ILE A 269 4.16 2.76 -23.92
N GLN A 270 3.33 1.74 -24.14
CA GLN A 270 2.40 1.63 -25.26
C GLN A 270 0.96 1.85 -24.78
N ASN A 271 0.12 2.41 -25.64
CA ASN A 271 -1.31 2.63 -25.36
C ASN A 271 -1.55 3.35 -24.03
N PHE A 272 -0.82 4.45 -23.76
CA PHE A 272 -0.84 5.12 -22.46
C PHE A 272 -2.26 5.52 -22.07
N ALA A 273 -2.64 5.13 -20.86
CA ALA A 273 -3.96 5.30 -20.29
C ALA A 273 -4.28 6.79 -20.07
N GLN A 274 -5.13 7.34 -20.95
CA GLN A 274 -5.51 8.76 -20.93
C GLN A 274 -6.41 9.11 -19.74
N SER A 275 -7.07 8.13 -19.14
CA SER A 275 -7.96 8.29 -17.99
C SER A 275 -7.77 7.17 -16.97
N ALA A 276 -8.15 7.44 -15.72
CA ALA A 276 -8.28 6.39 -14.71
C ALA A 276 -9.27 5.31 -15.17
N GLY A 277 -9.06 4.07 -14.72
CA GLY A 277 -9.81 2.88 -15.12
C GLY A 277 -9.42 2.30 -16.49
N THR A 278 -8.45 2.89 -17.20
CA THR A 278 -7.99 2.36 -18.50
C THR A 278 -6.65 1.66 -18.38
N LYS A 279 -6.49 0.58 -19.16
CA LYS A 279 -5.25 -0.22 -19.20
C LYS A 279 -4.24 0.39 -20.17
N PHE A 280 -2.96 0.28 -19.85
CA PHE A 280 -1.85 0.53 -20.76
C PHE A 280 -0.80 -0.57 -20.65
N GLU A 281 0.12 -0.61 -21.62
CA GLU A 281 1.14 -1.65 -21.70
C GLU A 281 2.54 -1.05 -21.54
N VAL A 282 3.41 -1.74 -20.80
CA VAL A 282 4.84 -1.44 -20.72
C VAL A 282 5.60 -2.67 -21.16
N THR A 283 6.46 -2.52 -22.16
CA THR A 283 7.32 -3.61 -22.66
C THR A 283 8.77 -3.19 -22.60
N GLY A 284 9.69 -4.09 -22.26
CA GLY A 284 11.09 -3.71 -22.16
C GLY A 284 12.03 -4.88 -21.93
N SER A 285 13.28 -4.53 -21.66
CA SER A 285 14.37 -5.45 -21.31
C SER A 285 15.35 -4.74 -20.40
N CYS A 286 15.99 -5.45 -19.48
CA CYS A 286 16.95 -4.87 -18.56
C CYS A 286 18.03 -5.88 -18.17
N GLU A 287 19.20 -5.38 -17.77
CA GLU A 287 20.17 -6.11 -16.96
C GLU A 287 19.75 -6.01 -15.49
N LEU A 288 19.82 -7.12 -14.76
CA LEU A 288 19.49 -7.18 -13.34
C LEU A 288 20.75 -7.06 -12.49
N PHE A 289 20.72 -6.18 -11.50
CA PHE A 289 21.79 -5.99 -10.52
C PHE A 289 21.25 -6.21 -9.12
N SER A 290 21.96 -7.00 -8.30
CA SER A 290 21.58 -7.18 -6.90
C SER A 290 21.62 -5.83 -6.18
N THR A 291 20.55 -5.46 -5.47
CA THR A 291 20.56 -4.24 -4.65
C THR A 291 21.47 -4.37 -3.43
N THR A 292 21.83 -5.60 -3.05
CA THR A 292 22.70 -5.87 -1.89
C THR A 292 24.17 -5.84 -2.26
N THR A 293 24.56 -6.46 -3.38
CA THR A 293 25.97 -6.56 -3.78
C THR A 293 26.38 -5.57 -4.87
N GLY A 294 25.42 -5.02 -5.62
CA GLY A 294 25.67 -4.21 -6.81
C GLY A 294 26.17 -5.02 -8.02
N GLU A 295 26.33 -6.32 -7.89
CA GLU A 295 26.80 -7.19 -8.97
C GLU A 295 25.68 -7.54 -9.94
N LYS A 296 26.04 -7.72 -11.22
CA LYS A 296 25.11 -8.21 -12.24
C LYS A 296 24.65 -9.63 -11.87
N ALA A 297 23.35 -9.81 -11.71
CA ALA A 297 22.70 -11.05 -11.31
C ALA A 297 21.98 -11.77 -12.48
N GLY A 298 21.77 -11.09 -13.60
CA GLY A 298 21.08 -11.67 -14.74
C GLY A 298 20.60 -10.64 -15.76
N ASP A 299 19.68 -11.09 -16.61
CA ASP A 299 19.08 -10.30 -17.68
C ASP A 299 17.59 -10.64 -17.78
N ILE A 300 16.73 -9.62 -17.87
CA ILE A 300 15.37 -9.75 -18.40
C ILE A 300 15.46 -9.57 -19.92
N GLN A 301 15.29 -10.66 -20.68
CA GLN A 301 15.35 -10.63 -22.15
C GLN A 301 14.16 -9.84 -22.70
N ASN A 302 12.99 -10.07 -22.13
CA ASN A 302 11.79 -9.28 -22.39
C ASN A 302 10.86 -9.34 -21.19
N PHE A 303 10.14 -8.24 -20.97
CA PHE A 303 8.96 -8.22 -20.13
C PHE A 303 7.83 -7.49 -20.85
N LYS A 304 6.61 -7.84 -20.49
CA LYS A 304 5.38 -7.18 -20.87
C LYS A 304 4.49 -7.07 -19.66
N ILE A 305 3.98 -5.88 -19.44
CA ILE A 305 3.13 -5.54 -18.31
C ILE A 305 1.89 -4.85 -18.87
N ARG A 306 0.70 -5.29 -18.49
CA ARG A 306 -0.54 -4.52 -18.67
C ARG A 306 -1.12 -4.18 -17.32
N VAL A 307 -1.35 -2.91 -17.09
CA VAL A 307 -1.79 -2.39 -15.79
C VAL A 307 -2.88 -1.35 -15.97
N ILE A 308 -3.73 -1.23 -14.97
CA ILE A 308 -4.78 -0.19 -14.92
C ILE A 308 -4.20 1.07 -14.32
N ARG A 309 -4.48 2.20 -14.95
CA ARG A 309 -4.25 3.51 -14.35
C ARG A 309 -5.36 3.80 -13.35
N ILE A 310 -5.04 3.98 -12.07
CA ILE A 310 -6.01 4.29 -11.01
C ILE A 310 -6.16 5.79 -10.73
N SER A 311 -5.17 6.59 -11.12
CA SER A 311 -5.20 8.06 -11.03
C SER A 311 -4.35 8.72 -12.11
#